data_AF-A0AA42GPL7-F1
#
_entry.id   AF-A0AA42GPL7-F1
#
_cell.length_a   1.000
_cell.length_b   1.000
_cell.length_c   1.000
_cell.angle_alpha   90.00
_cell.angle_beta   90.00
_cell.angle_gamma   90.00
#
_symmetry.space_group_name_H-M   'P 1'
#
loop_
_entity.id
_entity.type
_entity.pdbx_description
1 polymer ?
#
loop_
_entity_poly.entity_id
_entity_poly.type
_entity_poly.pdbx_seq_one_letter_code
_entity_poly.pdbx_strand_id
1 'polypeptide(L)'
;MQSPLRRHLLIHFGNLLITAIGLALLGLAAWLRPSLIQPLLWAGVPVYLGVLLPRWIGRRERLRRAALALAAAEEKWGFASRDHCGPWLNYIDQPYLRHCPEFAGRYFYGEWLVIHDGLLIVNPGHSTLDAQRQEVHYDFARPSTYAWDGCTPKVPFYWLAIIGVPDWWEKPHRVLHLHGGELCEAEVFWPLTHPASLVHDALYQYLNAAPVAKHEADLLFFRMLREAGMLWLPAFSYYLAVRLFGAPDVRGPRPRNSTLRCTSVLPGPSRPKAVERVEARQPA
;
A
#
# COMPACT_ATOMS: atom_id res chain seq x y z
N MET A 1 -2.42 -3.35 -20.03
CA MET A 1 -1.62 -3.18 -18.79
C MET A 1 -0.50 -4.21 -18.76
N GLN A 2 0.77 -3.80 -18.75
CA GLN A 2 1.85 -4.76 -18.48
C GLN A 2 1.91 -4.99 -16.97
N SER A 3 1.53 -6.18 -16.53
CA SER A 3 1.68 -6.62 -15.14
C SER A 3 3.10 -6.30 -14.64
N PRO A 4 3.29 -5.80 -13.40
CA PRO A 4 4.62 -5.61 -12.82
C PRO A 4 5.47 -6.90 -12.87
N LEU A 5 4.82 -8.07 -12.99
CA LEU A 5 5.45 -9.39 -13.13
C LEU A 5 6.00 -9.69 -14.54
N ARG A 6 5.64 -8.89 -15.56
CA ARG A 6 6.24 -8.94 -16.91
C ARG A 6 7.52 -8.13 -17.03
N ARG A 7 7.88 -7.30 -16.04
CA ARG A 7 9.14 -6.54 -16.07
C ARG A 7 10.32 -7.51 -16.03
N HIS A 8 11.32 -7.24 -16.87
CA HIS A 8 12.54 -8.03 -16.93
C HIS A 8 13.22 -8.01 -15.56
N LEU A 9 13.75 -9.14 -15.08
CA LEU A 9 14.38 -9.25 -13.76
C LEU A 9 15.46 -8.17 -13.54
N LEU A 10 16.20 -7.82 -14.60
CA LEU A 10 17.24 -6.79 -14.56
C LEU A 10 16.70 -5.35 -14.39
N ILE A 11 15.44 -5.10 -14.76
CA ILE A 11 14.79 -3.76 -14.73
C ILE A 11 13.89 -3.65 -13.47
N HIS A 12 14.23 -4.39 -12.42
CA HIS A 12 13.58 -4.23 -11.12
C HIS A 12 14.30 -3.15 -10.32
N PHE A 13 13.57 -2.20 -9.74
CA PHE A 13 14.16 -1.03 -9.04
C PHE A 13 15.20 -1.41 -7.97
N GLY A 14 14.95 -2.47 -7.20
CA GLY A 14 15.92 -2.97 -6.22
C GLY A 14 17.22 -3.49 -6.86
N ASN A 15 17.13 -4.14 -8.04
CA ASN A 15 18.33 -4.60 -8.74
C ASN A 15 19.10 -3.40 -9.30
N LEU A 16 18.40 -2.42 -9.89
CA LEU A 16 19.01 -1.18 -10.37
C LEU A 16 19.72 -0.41 -9.25
N LEU A 17 19.12 -0.31 -8.06
CA LEU A 17 19.74 0.35 -6.92
C LEU A 17 21.01 -0.38 -6.47
N ILE A 18 20.96 -1.71 -6.36
CA ILE A 18 22.13 -2.52 -6.01
C ILE A 18 23.22 -2.41 -7.08
N THR A 19 22.85 -2.39 -8.37
CA THR A 19 23.77 -2.12 -9.47
C THR A 19 24.42 -0.76 -9.31
N ALA A 20 23.64 0.29 -9.06
CA ALA A 20 24.15 1.65 -8.91
C ALA A 20 25.10 1.78 -7.71
N ILE A 21 24.76 1.20 -6.56
CA ILE A 21 25.64 1.16 -5.37
C ILE A 21 26.93 0.40 -5.70
N GLY A 22 26.82 -0.76 -6.34
CA GLY A 22 27.99 -1.56 -6.75
C GLY A 22 28.93 -0.80 -7.68
N LEU A 23 28.39 -0.11 -8.69
CA LEU A 23 29.17 0.73 -9.61
C LEU A 23 29.83 1.91 -8.89
N ALA A 24 29.13 2.55 -7.95
CA ALA A 24 29.69 3.63 -7.15
C ALA A 24 30.86 3.15 -6.28
N LEU A 25 30.73 1.98 -5.63
CA LEU A 25 31.79 1.38 -4.83
C LEU A 25 33.00 0.98 -5.68
N LEU A 26 32.78 0.43 -6.87
CA LEU A 26 33.85 0.08 -7.81
C LEU A 26 34.56 1.34 -8.33
N GLY A 27 33.83 2.40 -8.65
CA GLY A 27 34.40 3.69 -9.05
C GLY A 27 35.24 4.33 -7.94
N LEU A 28 34.73 4.30 -6.71
CA LEU A 28 35.46 4.79 -5.53
C LEU A 28 36.73 3.96 -5.26
N ALA A 29 36.64 2.63 -5.39
CA ALA A 29 37.79 1.75 -5.27
C ALA A 29 38.83 2.01 -6.36
N ALA A 30 38.40 2.17 -7.63
CA ALA A 30 39.30 2.50 -8.72
C ALA A 30 40.06 3.82 -8.50
N TRP A 31 39.41 4.80 -7.85
CA TRP A 31 40.02 6.09 -7.57
C TRP A 31 40.96 6.07 -6.35
N LEU A 32 40.53 5.46 -5.23
CA LEU A 32 41.27 5.53 -3.97
C LEU A 32 42.27 4.38 -3.79
N ARG A 33 41.89 3.15 -4.16
CA ARG A 33 42.68 1.92 -3.98
C ARG A 33 42.31 0.86 -5.03
N PRO A 34 42.96 0.87 -6.22
CA PRO A 34 42.64 -0.05 -7.32
C PRO A 34 42.71 -1.54 -6.95
N SER A 35 43.52 -1.91 -5.96
CA SER A 35 43.61 -3.29 -5.46
C SER A 35 42.31 -3.83 -4.86
N LEU A 36 41.34 -2.98 -4.52
CA LEU A 36 40.04 -3.37 -3.99
C LEU A 36 39.01 -3.76 -5.06
N ILE A 37 39.29 -3.54 -6.35
CA ILE A 37 38.34 -3.84 -7.43
C ILE A 37 38.02 -5.34 -7.49
N GLN A 38 39.04 -6.19 -7.53
CA GLN A 38 38.88 -7.63 -7.63
C GLN A 38 38.10 -8.24 -6.43
N PRO A 39 38.41 -7.92 -5.16
CA PRO A 39 37.62 -8.44 -4.04
C PRO A 39 36.18 -7.89 -4.03
N LEU A 40 35.95 -6.64 -4.46
CA LEU A 40 34.59 -6.08 -4.57
C LEU A 40 33.76 -6.78 -5.64
N LEU A 41 34.34 -7.12 -6.79
CA LEU A 41 33.66 -7.89 -7.83
C LEU A 41 33.24 -9.27 -7.32
N TRP A 42 34.15 -9.98 -6.62
CA TRP A 42 33.83 -11.27 -6.01
C TRP A 42 32.79 -11.16 -4.90
N ALA A 43 32.83 -10.11 -4.08
CA ALA A 43 31.80 -9.84 -3.07
C ALA A 43 30.44 -9.49 -3.69
N GLY A 44 30.42 -8.89 -4.88
CA GLY A 44 29.20 -8.57 -5.61
C GLY A 44 28.40 -9.81 -6.05
N VAL A 45 29.07 -10.92 -6.37
CA VAL A 45 28.43 -12.17 -6.82
C VAL A 45 27.42 -12.73 -5.80
N PRO A 46 27.79 -13.02 -4.52
CA PRO A 46 26.84 -13.52 -3.54
C PRO A 46 25.74 -12.50 -3.20
N VAL A 47 26.03 -11.19 -3.25
CA VAL A 47 25.02 -10.14 -3.06
C VAL A 47 23.96 -10.19 -4.17
N TYR A 48 24.39 -10.26 -5.44
CA TYR A 48 23.47 -10.39 -6.57
C TYR A 48 22.68 -11.68 -6.56
N LEU A 49 23.33 -12.81 -6.22
CA LEU A 49 22.65 -14.09 -6.06
C LEU A 49 21.60 -14.02 -4.94
N GLY A 50 21.94 -13.44 -3.78
CA GLY A 50 21.01 -13.28 -2.66
C GLY A 50 19.78 -12.43 -2.98
N VAL A 51 19.88 -11.51 -3.94
CA VAL A 51 18.76 -10.64 -4.36
C VAL A 51 17.97 -11.24 -5.53
N LEU A 52 18.64 -11.88 -6.49
CA LEU A 52 18.02 -12.46 -7.67
C LEU A 52 17.37 -13.82 -7.40
N LEU A 53 18.01 -14.68 -6.59
CA LEU A 53 17.58 -16.06 -6.39
C LEU A 53 16.19 -16.15 -5.72
N PRO A 54 15.85 -15.41 -4.65
CA PRO A 54 14.51 -15.42 -4.06
C PRO A 54 13.43 -14.90 -5.04
N ARG A 55 13.80 -13.95 -5.91
CA ARG A 55 12.90 -13.40 -6.94
C ARG A 55 12.64 -14.39 -8.06
N TRP A 56 13.61 -15.24 -8.38
CA TRP A 56 13.51 -16.27 -9.40
C TRP A 56 12.75 -17.51 -8.91
N ILE A 57 13.09 -18.00 -7.71
CA ILE A 57 12.44 -19.15 -7.07
C ILE A 57 10.98 -18.81 -6.78
N GLY A 58 10.05 -19.65 -7.24
CA GLY A 58 8.60 -19.46 -7.05
C GLY A 58 7.95 -18.40 -7.94
N ARG A 59 8.69 -17.77 -8.88
CA ARG A 59 8.12 -16.75 -9.78
C ARG A 59 6.94 -17.25 -10.60
N ARG A 60 7.02 -18.49 -11.11
CA ARG A 60 5.94 -19.11 -11.90
C ARG A 60 4.65 -19.24 -11.09
N GLU A 61 4.76 -19.68 -9.84
CA GLU A 61 3.61 -19.83 -8.95
C GLU A 61 3.03 -18.47 -8.55
N ARG A 62 3.87 -17.47 -8.23
CA ARG A 62 3.41 -16.09 -7.98
C ARG A 62 2.68 -15.49 -9.19
N LEU A 63 3.20 -15.71 -10.40
CA LEU A 63 2.55 -15.31 -11.66
C LEU A 63 1.19 -15.96 -11.84
N ARG A 64 1.09 -17.27 -11.57
CA ARG A 64 -0.16 -18.03 -11.67
C ARG A 64 -1.21 -17.50 -10.69
N ARG A 65 -0.85 -17.33 -9.42
CA ARG A 65 -1.75 -16.82 -8.37
C ARG A 65 -2.24 -15.41 -8.67
N ALA A 66 -1.34 -14.52 -9.11
CA ALA A 66 -1.71 -13.16 -9.49
C ALA A 66 -2.68 -13.14 -10.69
N ALA A 67 -2.47 -13.99 -11.70
CA ALA A 67 -3.39 -14.09 -12.83
C ALA A 67 -4.77 -14.61 -12.42
N LEU A 68 -4.83 -15.60 -11.53
CA LEU A 68 -6.10 -16.11 -10.97
C LEU A 68 -6.82 -15.05 -10.14
N ALA A 69 -6.11 -14.31 -9.29
CA ALA A 69 -6.69 -13.24 -8.48
C ALA A 69 -7.23 -12.08 -9.33
N LEU A 70 -6.49 -11.67 -10.37
CA LEU A 70 -6.95 -10.66 -11.33
C LEU A 70 -8.21 -11.12 -12.07
N ALA A 71 -8.24 -12.38 -12.53
CA ALA A 71 -9.41 -12.93 -13.21
C ALA A 71 -10.64 -13.00 -12.28
N ALA A 72 -10.46 -13.46 -11.05
CA ALA A 72 -11.54 -13.52 -10.05
C ALA A 72 -12.05 -12.11 -9.67
N ALA A 73 -11.16 -11.12 -9.56
CA ALA A 73 -11.54 -9.73 -9.31
C ALA A 73 -12.30 -9.12 -10.49
N GLU A 74 -11.85 -9.34 -11.72
CA GLU A 74 -12.55 -8.89 -12.93
C GLU A 74 -13.93 -9.55 -13.07
N GLU A 75 -14.03 -10.86 -12.79
CA GLU A 75 -15.30 -11.59 -12.81
C GLU A 75 -16.26 -11.08 -11.74
N LYS A 76 -15.75 -10.85 -10.52
CA LYS A 76 -16.56 -10.38 -9.39
C LYS A 76 -16.96 -8.91 -9.53
N TRP A 77 -16.06 -8.02 -9.94
CA TRP A 77 -16.26 -6.57 -9.85
C TRP A 77 -16.37 -5.86 -11.20
N GLY A 78 -16.07 -6.53 -12.31
CA GLY A 78 -15.94 -5.91 -13.63
C GLY A 78 -14.69 -5.02 -13.78
N PHE A 79 -13.79 -5.03 -12.79
CA PHE A 79 -12.49 -4.40 -12.82
C PHE A 79 -11.53 -5.09 -11.84
N ALA A 80 -10.25 -5.17 -12.21
CA ALA A 80 -9.21 -5.71 -11.34
C ALA A 80 -8.41 -4.60 -10.60
N SER A 81 -8.10 -4.84 -9.33
CA SER A 81 -7.19 -3.98 -8.56
C SER A 81 -5.75 -4.08 -9.09
N ARG A 82 -4.97 -3.01 -8.93
CA ARG A 82 -3.56 -2.99 -9.33
C ARG A 82 -2.69 -3.62 -8.23
N ASP A 83 -2.70 -4.95 -8.15
CA ASP A 83 -1.97 -5.68 -7.10
C ASP A 83 -0.44 -5.54 -7.21
N HIS A 84 0.23 -5.46 -6.06
CA HIS A 84 1.68 -5.33 -5.91
C HIS A 84 2.25 -6.50 -5.11
N CYS A 85 3.10 -7.30 -5.77
CA CYS A 85 3.82 -8.41 -5.13
C CYS A 85 5.14 -7.89 -4.53
N GLY A 86 5.09 -7.51 -3.25
CA GLY A 86 6.26 -7.09 -2.45
C GLY A 86 6.70 -8.15 -1.43
N PRO A 87 7.99 -8.24 -1.09
CA PRO A 87 8.50 -9.12 -0.03
C PRO A 87 8.22 -8.58 1.39
N TRP A 88 7.73 -7.35 1.51
CA TRP A 88 7.38 -6.69 2.77
C TRP A 88 5.90 -6.34 2.73
N LEU A 89 5.11 -6.98 3.59
CA LEU A 89 3.66 -6.80 3.64
C LEU A 89 3.31 -6.34 5.03
N ASN A 90 2.86 -5.09 5.14
CA ASN A 90 2.10 -4.66 6.30
C ASN A 90 0.68 -5.18 6.15
N TYR A 91 -0.03 -5.39 7.25
CA TYR A 91 -1.41 -5.85 7.19
C TYR A 91 -2.30 -5.19 8.24
N ILE A 92 -3.58 -5.05 7.89
CA ILE A 92 -4.68 -4.72 8.80
C ILE A 92 -5.73 -5.83 8.69
N ASP A 93 -6.24 -6.26 9.84
CA ASP A 93 -7.31 -7.27 9.91
C ASP A 93 -8.67 -6.64 10.20
N GLN A 94 -8.69 -5.35 10.57
CA GLN A 94 -9.90 -4.58 10.84
C GLN A 94 -10.06 -3.47 9.80
N PRO A 95 -11.29 -3.09 9.45
CA PRO A 95 -11.54 -1.95 8.56
C PRO A 95 -10.93 -0.67 9.14
N TYR A 96 -10.18 0.07 8.33
CA TYR A 96 -9.65 1.39 8.68
C TYR A 96 -10.53 2.48 8.07
N LEU A 97 -10.88 3.49 8.85
CA LEU A 97 -11.82 4.53 8.45
C LEU A 97 -11.19 5.92 8.54
N ARG A 98 -11.55 6.75 7.57
CA ARG A 98 -11.17 8.16 7.56
C ARG A 98 -12.23 9.01 6.89
N HIS A 99 -12.58 10.12 7.52
CA HIS A 99 -13.37 11.16 6.89
C HIS A 99 -12.48 12.08 6.04
N CYS A 100 -12.82 12.18 4.76
CA CYS A 100 -12.14 12.97 3.74
C CYS A 100 -13.18 13.90 3.08
N PRO A 101 -13.42 15.11 3.63
CA PRO A 101 -14.44 16.04 3.11
C PRO A 101 -14.24 16.41 1.63
N GLU A 102 -13.00 16.35 1.12
CA GLU A 102 -12.68 16.52 -0.29
C GLU A 102 -13.35 15.48 -1.22
N PHE A 103 -13.78 14.35 -0.66
CA PHE A 103 -14.48 13.27 -1.35
C PHE A 103 -16.00 13.27 -1.12
N ALA A 104 -16.56 14.36 -0.58
CA ALA A 104 -18.02 14.53 -0.47
C ALA A 104 -18.71 14.42 -1.85
N GLY A 105 -19.89 13.77 -1.89
CA GLY A 105 -20.64 13.47 -3.10
C GLY A 105 -20.00 12.43 -4.03
N ARG A 106 -18.97 11.71 -3.57
CA ARG A 106 -18.28 10.66 -4.35
C ARG A 106 -18.66 9.28 -3.84
N TYR A 107 -18.83 8.35 -4.78
CA TYR A 107 -19.28 6.98 -4.47
C TYR A 107 -18.44 5.96 -5.23
N PHE A 108 -17.86 5.03 -4.50
CA PHE A 108 -17.11 3.89 -5.03
C PHE A 108 -17.17 2.72 -4.06
N TYR A 109 -17.31 1.53 -4.63
CA TYR A 109 -17.43 0.29 -3.88
C TYR A 109 -16.60 -0.76 -4.60
N GLY A 110 -15.53 -1.21 -3.94
CA GLY A 110 -14.68 -2.31 -4.39
C GLY A 110 -14.37 -3.26 -3.25
N GLU A 111 -13.53 -4.26 -3.51
CA GLU A 111 -13.14 -5.26 -2.51
C GLU A 111 -12.44 -4.63 -1.30
N TRP A 112 -11.44 -3.78 -1.53
CA TRP A 112 -10.55 -3.27 -0.49
C TRP A 112 -10.80 -1.81 -0.12
N LEU A 113 -11.65 -1.12 -0.88
CA LEU A 113 -11.89 0.31 -0.74
C LEU A 113 -13.36 0.63 -0.93
N VAL A 114 -13.93 1.36 0.03
CA VAL A 114 -15.21 2.05 -0.09
C VAL A 114 -14.97 3.55 0.03
N ILE A 115 -15.56 4.31 -0.89
CA ILE A 115 -15.72 5.76 -0.78
C ILE A 115 -17.21 6.04 -0.81
N HIS A 116 -17.75 6.67 0.22
CA HIS A 116 -19.15 7.02 0.28
C HIS A 116 -19.34 8.37 0.94
N ASP A 117 -19.60 9.39 0.13
CA ASP A 117 -19.90 10.74 0.59
C ASP A 117 -18.86 11.27 1.60
N GLY A 118 -17.59 11.23 1.22
CA GLY A 118 -16.49 11.67 2.07
C GLY A 118 -16.04 10.66 3.13
N LEU A 119 -16.77 9.56 3.36
CA LEU A 119 -16.26 8.44 4.16
C LEU A 119 -15.36 7.54 3.30
N LEU A 120 -14.14 7.30 3.77
CA LEU A 120 -13.21 6.34 3.18
C LEU A 120 -13.03 5.16 4.13
N ILE A 121 -13.26 3.94 3.64
CA ILE A 121 -13.03 2.69 4.37
C ILE A 121 -12.03 1.85 3.58
N VAL A 122 -10.90 1.54 4.19
CA VAL A 122 -9.94 0.56 3.69
C VAL A 122 -10.21 -0.77 4.39
N ASN A 123 -10.20 -1.87 3.63
CA ASN A 123 -10.52 -3.21 4.13
C ASN A 123 -11.94 -3.32 4.72
N PRO A 124 -13.01 -3.06 3.93
CA PRO A 124 -14.40 -3.02 4.42
C PRO A 124 -14.96 -4.38 4.90
N GLY A 125 -14.16 -5.45 4.91
CA GLY A 125 -14.62 -6.80 5.22
C GLY A 125 -15.15 -7.53 4.00
N HIS A 126 -15.81 -8.66 4.24
CA HIS A 126 -16.29 -9.52 3.16
C HIS A 126 -17.41 -8.84 2.37
N SER A 127 -17.38 -8.97 1.04
CA SER A 127 -18.32 -8.30 0.14
C SER A 127 -19.08 -9.29 -0.74
N THR A 128 -20.36 -9.00 -0.98
CA THR A 128 -21.24 -9.74 -1.90
C THR A 128 -21.80 -8.77 -2.93
N LEU A 129 -21.67 -9.11 -4.22
CA LEU A 129 -22.18 -8.32 -5.34
C LEU A 129 -23.37 -9.03 -6.01
N ASP A 130 -24.46 -8.30 -6.19
CA ASP A 130 -25.55 -8.67 -7.10
C ASP A 130 -25.43 -7.84 -8.38
N ALA A 131 -24.88 -8.47 -9.42
CA ALA A 131 -24.66 -7.82 -10.72
C ALA A 131 -25.96 -7.44 -11.43
N GLN A 132 -27.06 -8.17 -11.22
CA GLN A 132 -28.35 -7.88 -11.88
C GLN A 132 -29.00 -6.63 -11.28
N ARG A 133 -28.92 -6.50 -9.96
CA ARG A 133 -29.50 -5.36 -9.23
C ARG A 133 -28.54 -4.19 -9.10
N GLN A 134 -27.28 -4.36 -9.50
CA GLN A 134 -26.21 -3.39 -9.28
C GLN A 134 -26.08 -3.03 -7.79
N GLU A 135 -26.22 -4.03 -6.92
CA GLU A 135 -26.21 -3.86 -5.48
C GLU A 135 -24.99 -4.53 -4.86
N VAL A 136 -24.37 -3.87 -3.88
CA VAL A 136 -23.22 -4.39 -3.14
C VAL A 136 -23.51 -4.37 -1.64
N HIS A 137 -23.15 -5.45 -0.97
CA HIS A 137 -23.28 -5.60 0.48
C HIS A 137 -21.93 -5.91 1.10
N TYR A 138 -21.59 -5.20 2.18
CA TYR A 138 -20.40 -5.44 2.99
C TYR A 138 -20.79 -5.99 4.37
N ASP A 139 -20.13 -7.08 4.76
CA ASP A 139 -20.17 -7.63 6.11
C ASP A 139 -18.95 -7.15 6.89
N PHE A 140 -19.13 -6.05 7.62
CA PHE A 140 -18.10 -5.42 8.44
C PHE A 140 -17.71 -6.24 9.67
N ALA A 141 -18.51 -7.24 10.06
CA ALA A 141 -18.20 -8.10 11.20
C ALA A 141 -17.29 -9.27 10.83
N ARG A 142 -17.19 -9.58 9.53
CA ARG A 142 -16.36 -10.67 9.03
C ARG A 142 -15.01 -10.14 8.52
N PRO A 143 -13.93 -10.26 9.31
CA PRO A 143 -12.66 -9.63 8.97
C PRO A 143 -12.04 -10.26 7.72
N SER A 144 -11.38 -9.41 6.94
CA SER A 144 -10.46 -9.77 5.88
C SER A 144 -9.10 -9.17 6.19
N THR A 145 -8.03 -9.78 5.71
CA THR A 145 -6.68 -9.23 5.86
C THR A 145 -6.34 -8.44 4.61
N TYR A 146 -6.20 -7.12 4.75
CA TYR A 146 -5.67 -6.28 3.69
C TYR A 146 -4.18 -6.09 3.91
N ALA A 147 -3.39 -6.40 2.89
CA ALA A 147 -1.95 -6.26 2.92
C ALA A 147 -1.48 -5.21 1.90
N TRP A 148 -0.47 -4.41 2.28
CA TRP A 148 0.10 -3.39 1.41
C TRP A 148 1.62 -3.29 1.55
N ASP A 149 2.28 -2.84 0.48
CA ASP A 149 3.71 -2.51 0.45
C ASP A 149 3.83 -1.02 0.80
N GLY A 150 4.51 -0.68 1.90
CA GLY A 150 4.57 0.70 2.42
C GLY A 150 5.13 1.73 1.44
N CYS A 151 5.23 3.00 1.86
CA CYS A 151 5.54 4.12 0.96
C CYS A 151 6.95 4.17 0.34
N THR A 152 7.88 3.32 0.75
CA THR A 152 9.27 3.41 0.32
C THR A 152 9.73 2.10 -0.29
N PRO A 153 10.45 2.12 -1.44
CA PRO A 153 11.14 0.93 -1.91
C PRO A 153 12.13 0.44 -0.84
N LYS A 154 11.77 -0.66 -0.16
CA LYS A 154 12.65 -1.35 0.78
C LYS A 154 13.56 -2.25 -0.01
N VAL A 155 14.85 -1.93 -0.05
CA VAL A 155 15.86 -2.85 -0.58
C VAL A 155 16.44 -3.63 0.59
N PRO A 156 16.16 -4.95 0.70
CA PRO A 156 16.80 -5.77 1.71
C PRO A 156 18.30 -5.83 1.39
N PHE A 157 19.14 -5.25 2.25
CA PHE A 157 20.59 -5.40 2.18
C PHE A 157 21.02 -6.49 3.17
N TYR A 158 20.79 -7.76 2.79
CA TYR A 158 20.98 -8.92 3.67
C TYR A 158 20.31 -8.72 5.05
N TRP A 159 20.60 -9.53 6.07
CA TRP A 159 20.12 -9.33 7.45
C TRP A 159 20.66 -8.04 8.12
N LEU A 160 21.40 -7.19 7.39
CA LEU A 160 22.24 -6.13 7.96
C LEU A 160 21.56 -4.75 7.95
N ALA A 161 20.79 -4.42 6.89
CA ALA A 161 20.11 -3.13 6.81
C ALA A 161 18.92 -3.15 5.83
N ILE A 162 17.82 -2.50 6.22
CA ILE A 162 16.76 -2.09 5.30
C ILE A 162 17.07 -0.65 4.92
N ILE A 163 17.46 -0.41 3.67
CA ILE A 163 17.61 0.96 3.15
C ILE A 163 16.23 1.41 2.69
N GLY A 164 15.60 2.26 3.50
CA GLY A 164 14.29 2.87 3.29
C GLY A 164 14.00 3.93 4.36
N VAL A 165 13.32 5.01 3.99
CA VAL A 165 12.94 6.17 4.81
C VAL A 165 11.96 5.77 5.94
N PRO A 166 11.67 6.65 6.93
CA PRO A 166 11.88 6.43 8.36
C PRO A 166 10.83 5.48 8.98
N ASP A 167 10.83 4.20 8.61
CA ASP A 167 9.95 3.21 9.23
C ASP A 167 10.30 2.95 10.71
N TRP A 168 11.44 3.46 11.19
CA TRP A 168 11.90 3.34 12.57
C TRP A 168 11.29 4.41 13.49
N TRP A 169 10.62 5.42 12.91
CA TRP A 169 9.97 6.48 13.67
C TRP A 169 8.52 6.10 13.95
N GLU A 170 8.35 5.25 14.97
CA GLU A 170 7.05 4.81 15.43
C GLU A 170 6.46 5.78 16.46
N LYS A 171 5.14 5.93 16.44
CA LYS A 171 4.42 6.71 17.44
C LYS A 171 2.98 6.21 17.60
N PRO A 172 2.30 6.55 18.70
CA PRO A 172 0.87 6.31 18.80
C PRO A 172 0.10 7.16 17.76
N HIS A 173 -0.82 6.51 17.06
CA HIS A 173 -1.76 7.09 16.12
C HIS A 173 -3.18 6.78 16.58
N ARG A 174 -4.03 7.80 16.66
CA ARG A 174 -5.47 7.60 16.81
C ARG A 174 -6.07 7.26 15.46
N VAL A 175 -6.70 6.10 15.37
CA VAL A 175 -7.31 5.59 14.15
C VAL A 175 -8.74 5.18 14.44
N LEU A 176 -9.61 5.39 13.45
CA LEU A 176 -10.96 4.87 13.45
C LEU A 176 -10.93 3.49 12.79
N HIS A 177 -11.51 2.51 13.45
CA HIS A 177 -11.71 1.18 12.88
C HIS A 177 -13.13 0.68 13.13
N LEU A 178 -13.50 -0.41 12.45
CA LEU A 178 -14.69 -1.18 12.83
C LEU A 178 -14.27 -2.41 13.62
N HIS A 179 -14.92 -2.65 14.74
CA HIS A 179 -14.79 -3.89 15.49
C HIS A 179 -16.16 -4.51 15.66
N GLY A 180 -16.38 -5.70 15.08
CA GLY A 180 -17.70 -6.35 15.08
C GLY A 180 -18.78 -5.51 14.39
N GLY A 181 -18.42 -4.66 13.42
CA GLY A 181 -19.32 -3.74 12.73
C GLY A 181 -19.62 -2.43 13.48
N GLU A 182 -19.10 -2.23 14.69
CA GLU A 182 -19.24 -0.97 15.42
C GLU A 182 -18.05 -0.03 15.20
N LEU A 183 -18.31 1.28 15.10
CA LEU A 183 -17.27 2.29 14.97
C LEU A 183 -16.53 2.49 16.30
N CYS A 184 -15.23 2.23 16.28
CA CYS A 184 -14.37 2.35 17.44
C CYS A 184 -13.17 3.24 17.15
N GLU A 185 -12.75 4.01 18.16
CA GLU A 185 -11.48 4.75 18.13
C GLU A 185 -10.45 3.98 18.95
N ALA A 186 -9.29 3.73 18.35
CA ALA A 186 -8.18 3.04 19.00
C ALA A 186 -6.86 3.76 18.75
N GLU A 187 -5.94 3.57 19.69
CA GLU A 187 -4.57 4.01 19.55
C GLU A 187 -3.72 2.85 19.05
N VAL A 188 -3.13 3.00 17.86
CA VAL A 188 -2.23 2.01 17.26
C VAL A 188 -0.82 2.57 17.26
N PHE A 189 0.16 1.75 17.64
CA PHE A 189 1.56 2.12 17.58
C PHE A 189 2.14 1.67 16.25
N TRP A 190 2.27 2.60 15.31
CA TRP A 190 2.72 2.33 13.94
C TRP A 190 3.83 3.30 13.52
N PRO A 191 4.63 2.96 12.50
CA PRO A 191 5.51 3.91 11.82
C PRO A 191 4.74 5.15 11.36
N LEU A 192 5.39 6.32 11.44
CA LEU A 192 4.76 7.62 11.17
C LEU A 192 4.07 7.69 9.80
N THR A 193 4.61 6.99 8.80
CA THR A 193 4.12 6.96 7.42
C THR A 193 2.99 5.95 7.20
N HIS A 194 2.76 5.00 8.12
CA HIS A 194 1.87 3.86 7.89
C HIS A 194 0.43 4.27 7.56
N PRO A 195 -0.26 5.09 8.36
CA PRO A 195 -1.64 5.47 8.06
C PRO A 195 -1.77 6.13 6.68
N ALA A 196 -0.81 6.99 6.33
CA ALA A 196 -0.79 7.67 5.04
C ALA A 196 -0.53 6.67 3.90
N SER A 197 0.42 5.74 4.08
CA SER A 197 0.77 4.72 3.09
C SER A 197 -0.37 3.75 2.80
N LEU A 198 -1.09 3.33 3.84
CA LEU A 198 -2.25 2.45 3.76
C LEU A 198 -3.34 3.06 2.87
N VAL A 199 -3.72 4.31 3.16
CA VAL A 199 -4.76 5.01 2.38
C VAL A 199 -4.29 5.30 0.96
N HIS A 200 -3.03 5.70 0.80
CA HIS A 200 -2.45 5.96 -0.52
C HIS A 200 -2.42 4.71 -1.39
N ASP A 201 -2.00 3.56 -0.84
CA ASP A 201 -1.99 2.28 -1.56
C ASP A 201 -3.40 1.87 -1.98
N ALA A 202 -4.36 1.88 -1.04
CA ALA A 202 -5.75 1.52 -1.32
C ALA A 202 -6.36 2.38 -2.44
N LEU A 203 -6.13 3.70 -2.41
CA LEU A 203 -6.56 4.60 -3.49
C LEU A 203 -5.84 4.29 -4.80
N TYR A 204 -4.54 4.01 -4.74
CA TYR A 204 -3.71 3.71 -5.90
C TYR A 204 -4.13 2.44 -6.65
N GLN A 205 -4.55 1.42 -5.91
CA GLN A 205 -5.06 0.17 -6.47
C GLN A 205 -6.28 0.39 -7.38
N TYR A 206 -7.07 1.44 -7.11
CA TYR A 206 -8.32 1.74 -7.80
C TYR A 206 -8.30 3.05 -8.60
N LEU A 207 -7.14 3.65 -8.91
CA LEU A 207 -7.07 4.91 -9.66
C LEU A 207 -7.78 4.89 -11.03
N ASN A 208 -7.94 3.71 -11.63
CA ASN A 208 -8.64 3.56 -12.91
C ASN A 208 -10.17 3.52 -12.78
N ALA A 209 -10.70 3.29 -11.57
CA ALA A 209 -12.12 3.00 -11.33
C ALA A 209 -12.76 3.91 -10.27
N ALA A 210 -12.03 4.26 -9.21
CA ALA A 210 -12.51 5.13 -8.15
C ALA A 210 -12.58 6.60 -8.63
N PRO A 211 -13.56 7.40 -8.17
CA PRO A 211 -13.76 8.80 -8.53
C PRO A 211 -12.74 9.73 -7.85
N VAL A 212 -11.46 9.34 -7.85
CA VAL A 212 -10.35 10.06 -7.24
C VAL A 212 -9.25 10.20 -8.30
N ALA A 213 -8.88 11.43 -8.63
CA ALA A 213 -7.75 11.65 -9.50
C ALA A 213 -6.44 11.37 -8.74
N LYS A 214 -5.42 10.92 -9.47
CA LYS A 214 -4.09 10.65 -8.91
C LYS A 214 -3.55 11.82 -8.05
N HIS A 215 -3.73 13.06 -8.51
CA HIS A 215 -3.24 14.22 -7.78
C HIS A 215 -3.96 14.45 -6.43
N GLU A 216 -5.21 14.03 -6.31
CA GLU A 216 -5.98 14.11 -5.07
C GLU A 216 -5.50 13.06 -4.08
N ALA A 217 -5.24 11.83 -4.54
CA ALA A 217 -4.63 10.78 -3.72
C ALA A 217 -3.22 11.19 -3.25
N ASP A 218 -2.39 11.76 -4.14
CA ASP A 218 -1.05 12.29 -3.80
C ASP A 218 -1.14 13.38 -2.72
N LEU A 219 -2.10 14.30 -2.85
CA LEU A 219 -2.28 15.42 -1.93
C LEU A 219 -2.82 14.98 -0.57
N LEU A 220 -3.79 14.05 -0.56
CA LEU A 220 -4.27 13.43 0.68
C LEU A 220 -3.13 12.74 1.41
N PHE A 221 -2.30 11.99 0.69
CA PHE A 221 -1.10 11.35 1.25
C PHE A 221 -0.15 12.38 1.90
N PHE A 222 0.17 13.47 1.20
CA PHE A 222 0.99 14.54 1.76
C PHE A 222 0.39 15.15 3.03
N ARG A 223 -0.91 15.44 3.04
CA ARG A 223 -1.62 15.96 4.23
C ARG A 223 -1.55 14.99 5.40
N MET A 224 -1.81 13.71 5.16
CA MET A 224 -1.74 12.69 6.21
C MET A 224 -0.34 12.58 6.83
N LEU A 225 0.73 12.68 6.02
CA LEU A 225 2.09 12.74 6.56
C LEU A 225 2.31 13.96 7.48
N ARG A 226 1.76 15.12 7.10
CA ARG A 226 1.86 16.36 7.88
C ARG A 226 1.05 16.29 9.17
N GLU A 227 -0.16 15.75 9.12
CA GLU A 227 -1.00 15.48 10.30
C GLU A 227 -0.34 14.47 11.25
N ALA A 228 0.37 13.49 10.70
CA ALA A 228 1.20 12.56 11.46
C ALA A 228 2.46 13.23 12.06
N GLY A 229 2.70 14.53 11.85
CA GLY A 229 3.81 15.26 12.43
C GLY A 229 5.12 15.16 11.66
N MET A 230 5.12 14.61 10.44
CA MET A 230 6.30 14.63 9.58
C MET A 230 6.68 16.07 9.24
N LEU A 231 7.98 16.40 9.33
CA LEU A 231 8.49 17.71 8.89
C LEU A 231 8.18 17.96 7.41
N TRP A 232 8.07 19.24 7.03
CA TRP A 232 7.59 19.61 5.70
C TRP A 232 8.49 19.09 4.58
N LEU A 233 9.82 19.25 4.73
CA LEU A 233 10.81 18.80 3.74
C LEU A 233 10.72 17.29 3.45
N PRO A 234 10.79 16.38 4.44
CA PRO A 234 10.65 14.95 4.17
C PRO A 234 9.26 14.61 3.60
N ALA A 235 8.17 15.17 4.15
CA ALA A 235 6.83 14.93 3.61
C ALA A 235 6.70 15.37 2.14
N PHE A 236 7.29 16.51 1.79
CA PHE A 236 7.29 17.03 0.43
C PHE A 236 8.13 16.16 -0.52
N SER A 237 9.26 15.63 -0.04
CA SER A 237 10.08 14.70 -0.83
C SER A 237 9.31 13.41 -1.18
N TYR A 238 8.55 12.87 -0.23
CA TYR A 238 7.65 11.73 -0.45
C TYR A 238 6.55 12.06 -1.46
N TYR A 239 5.88 13.19 -1.27
CA TYR A 239 4.86 13.69 -2.19
C TYR A 239 5.42 13.81 -3.62
N LEU A 240 6.59 14.41 -3.78
CA LEU A 240 7.22 14.59 -5.08
C LEU A 240 7.58 13.24 -5.71
N ALA A 241 8.09 12.29 -4.93
CA ALA A 241 8.40 10.94 -5.41
C ALA A 241 7.16 10.23 -5.96
N VAL A 242 6.04 10.19 -5.21
CA VAL A 242 4.81 9.55 -5.67
C VAL A 242 4.16 10.32 -6.84
N ARG A 243 4.33 11.65 -6.88
CA ARG A 243 3.83 12.50 -7.97
C ARG A 243 4.52 12.22 -9.30
N LEU A 244 5.85 12.11 -9.28
CA LEU A 244 6.66 11.94 -10.48
C LEU A 244 6.71 10.48 -10.95
N PHE A 245 6.90 9.54 -10.02
CA PHE A 245 7.20 8.13 -10.35
C PHE A 245 6.02 7.18 -10.12
N GLY A 246 5.02 7.57 -9.33
CA GLY A 246 3.83 6.76 -9.09
C GLY A 246 2.90 6.75 -10.31
N ALA A 247 2.44 5.57 -10.72
CA ALA A 247 1.33 5.38 -11.67
C ALA A 247 1.30 6.36 -12.87
N PRO A 248 2.36 6.45 -13.70
CA PRO A 248 2.45 7.45 -14.77
C PRO A 248 1.34 7.31 -15.81
N ASP A 249 0.85 6.08 -16.04
CA ASP A 249 -0.13 5.74 -17.07
C ASP A 249 -1.57 6.17 -16.71
N VAL A 250 -1.81 6.63 -15.47
CA VAL A 250 -3.16 6.95 -14.96
C VAL A 250 -3.30 8.44 -14.65
N ARG A 251 -2.57 9.29 -15.39
CA ARG A 251 -2.65 10.77 -15.28
C ARG A 251 -3.90 11.35 -15.97
N GLY A 252 -4.95 10.55 -16.12
CA GLY A 252 -6.21 10.95 -16.75
C GLY A 252 -7.16 11.74 -15.82
N PRO A 253 -8.30 12.20 -16.35
CA PRO A 253 -9.37 12.76 -15.53
C PRO A 253 -9.86 11.72 -14.53
N ARG A 254 -10.39 12.16 -13.38
CA ARG A 254 -10.98 11.24 -12.40
C ARG A 254 -12.09 10.40 -13.06
N PRO A 255 -12.15 9.09 -12.77
CA PRO A 255 -13.29 8.26 -13.11
C PRO A 255 -14.61 8.81 -12.56
N ARG A 256 -15.74 8.33 -13.10
CA ARG A 256 -17.08 8.67 -12.60
C ARG A 256 -17.39 7.91 -11.30
N ASN A 257 -18.41 8.36 -10.57
CA ASN A 257 -18.94 7.59 -9.44
C ASN A 257 -19.41 6.21 -9.89
N SER A 258 -19.26 5.23 -9.01
CA SER A 258 -19.82 3.89 -9.20
C SER A 258 -21.34 3.97 -9.36
N THR A 259 -21.87 3.16 -10.27
CA THR A 259 -23.31 2.96 -10.46
C THR A 259 -23.91 1.99 -9.44
N LEU A 260 -23.07 1.30 -8.66
CA LEU A 260 -23.51 0.34 -7.66
C LEU A 260 -24.20 1.06 -6.50
N ARG A 261 -25.25 0.41 -5.97
CA ARG A 261 -25.95 0.83 -4.76
C ARG A 261 -25.47 -0.02 -3.58
N CYS A 262 -24.94 0.65 -2.55
CA CYS A 262 -24.57 -0.01 -1.31
C CYS A 262 -25.83 -0.30 -0.47
N THR A 263 -26.05 -1.56 -0.14
CA THR A 263 -27.20 -2.00 0.69
C THR A 263 -26.80 -2.20 2.16
N SER A 264 -25.52 -2.37 2.45
CA SER A 264 -25.01 -2.36 3.83
C SER A 264 -25.15 -0.99 4.45
N VAL A 265 -25.55 -0.95 5.72
CA VAL A 265 -25.55 0.27 6.53
C VAL A 265 -24.11 0.66 6.77
N LEU A 266 -23.69 1.78 6.18
CA LEU A 266 -22.35 2.29 6.41
C LEU A 266 -22.27 2.92 7.81
N PRO A 267 -21.15 2.74 8.52
CA PRO A 267 -20.93 3.37 9.80
C PRO A 267 -20.99 4.90 9.61
N GLY A 268 -22.04 5.52 10.14
CA GLY A 268 -22.23 6.96 10.10
C GLY A 268 -21.31 7.70 11.07
N PRO A 269 -21.37 9.04 11.12
CA PRO A 269 -20.60 9.87 12.05
C PRO A 269 -21.06 9.76 13.51
N SER A 270 -21.71 8.65 13.90
CA SER A 270 -22.03 8.33 15.29
C SER A 270 -20.74 8.36 16.12
N ARG A 271 -20.83 8.91 17.35
CA ARG A 271 -19.68 9.08 18.23
C ARG A 271 -18.97 7.72 18.41
N PRO A 272 -17.68 7.60 18.03
CA PRO A 272 -16.97 6.33 18.15
C PRO A 272 -16.96 5.88 19.62
N LYS A 273 -17.20 4.60 19.86
CA LYS A 273 -16.98 4.03 21.19
C LYS A 273 -15.47 3.94 21.41
N ALA A 274 -14.98 4.42 22.54
CA ALA A 274 -13.59 4.17 22.92
C ALA A 274 -13.42 2.68 23.16
N VAL A 275 -12.42 2.06 22.53
CA VAL A 275 -12.05 0.69 22.92
C VAL A 275 -11.39 0.79 24.29
N GLU A 276 -12.05 0.26 25.33
CA GLU A 276 -11.37 0.02 26.61
C GLU A 276 -10.16 -0.87 26.34
N ARG A 277 -8.97 -0.41 26.75
CA ARG A 277 -7.74 -1.21 26.68
C ARG A 277 -8.05 -2.57 27.29
N VAL A 278 -8.03 -3.62 26.47
CA VAL A 278 -7.91 -4.97 26.99
C VAL A 278 -6.54 -5.02 27.64
N GLU A 279 -6.48 -4.87 28.95
CA GLU A 279 -5.30 -5.23 29.73
C GLU A 279 -4.95 -6.67 29.35
N ALA A 280 -3.82 -6.83 28.68
CA ALA A 280 -3.25 -8.13 28.41
C ALA A 280 -3.06 -8.81 29.77
N ARG A 281 -3.96 -9.74 30.12
CA ARG A 281 -3.71 -10.70 31.19
C ARG A 281 -2.46 -11.47 30.78
N GLN A 282 -1.32 -11.09 31.36
CA GLN A 282 -0.12 -11.89 31.33
C GLN A 282 -0.48 -13.25 31.95
N PRO A 283 -0.25 -14.37 31.25
CA PRO A 283 -0.31 -15.67 31.89
C PRO A 283 0.82 -15.74 32.92
N ALA A 284 0.45 -15.97 34.18
CA ALA A 284 1.35 -16.35 35.25
C ALA A 284 1.87 -17.78 35.04
#